data_AF-A0A7W9WAB7-F1
#
_entry.id   AF-A0A7W9WAB7-F1
#
_cell.length_a   1.000
_cell.length_b   1.000
_cell.length_c   1.000
_cell.angle_alpha   90.00
_cell.angle_beta   90.00
_cell.angle_gamma   90.00
#
_symmetry.space_group_name_H-M   'P 1'
#
loop_
_entity.id
_entity.type
_entity.pdbx_description
1 polymer ?
#
loop_
_entity_poly.entity_id
_entity_poly.type
_entity_poly.pdbx_seq_one_letter_code
_entity_poly.pdbx_strand_id
1 'polypeptide(L)'
;MNRIGRERGWRPMSRQQFDYLCGPEGPLFVGTPQEVADKLVHLHGLFQNTRFIGQLMLEGMPHEAVLRSTELFGQVVSPAVQRALAPQTA
;
A
#
# COMPACT_ATOMS: atom_id res chain seq x y z
N MET A 1 -9.88 17.22 5.34
CA MET A 1 -9.98 16.59 6.68
C MET A 1 -11.44 16.41 7.00
N ASN A 2 -11.89 15.17 7.20
CA ASN A 2 -13.29 14.87 7.44
C ASN A 2 -13.73 15.38 8.81
N ARG A 3 -15.04 15.53 9.00
CA ARG A 3 -15.69 16.01 10.23
C ARG A 3 -15.08 15.40 11.52
N ILE A 4 -14.80 14.10 11.49
CA ILE A 4 -14.22 13.32 12.59
C ILE A 4 -12.86 13.84 13.04
N GLY A 5 -11.97 14.20 12.12
CA GLY A 5 -10.62 14.68 12.46
C GLY A 5 -10.66 15.99 13.23
N ARG A 6 -11.57 16.90 12.85
CA ARG A 6 -11.79 18.18 13.54
C ARG A 6 -12.38 17.97 14.94
N GLU A 7 -13.34 17.07 15.08
CA GLU A 7 -13.95 16.73 16.38
C GLU A 7 -12.94 16.09 17.35
N ARG A 8 -11.93 15.39 16.84
CA ARG A 8 -10.87 14.72 17.62
C ARG A 8 -9.61 15.58 17.84
N GLY A 9 -9.60 16.83 17.40
CA GLY A 9 -8.44 17.72 17.51
C GLY A 9 -7.24 17.30 16.65
N TRP A 10 -7.44 16.44 15.65
CA TRP A 10 -6.39 16.05 14.72
C TRP A 10 -6.06 17.21 13.78
N ARG A 11 -4.76 17.47 13.59
CA ARG A 11 -4.31 18.51 12.66
C ARG A 11 -4.46 18.07 11.21
N PRO A 12 -4.86 18.99 10.32
CA PRO A 12 -4.55 19.03 8.91
C PRO A 12 -3.58 17.98 8.36
N MET A 13 -3.99 16.88 7.70
CA MET A 13 -2.96 16.12 6.98
C MET A 13 -2.47 16.99 5.82
N SER A 14 -1.19 17.34 5.84
CA SER A 14 -0.56 18.09 4.74
C SER A 14 -0.21 17.15 3.59
N ARG A 15 -0.07 17.70 2.39
CA ARG A 15 0.41 16.93 1.23
C ARG A 15 1.78 16.29 1.49
N GLN A 16 2.69 17.04 2.10
CA GLN A 16 4.02 16.55 2.47
C GLN A 16 3.95 15.37 3.47
N GLN A 17 3.05 15.43 4.45
CA GLN A 17 2.83 14.31 5.38
C GLN A 17 2.31 13.09 4.64
N PHE A 18 1.36 13.27 3.71
CA PHE A 18 0.87 12.17 2.88
C PHE A 18 1.99 11.53 2.04
N ASP A 19 2.79 12.33 1.34
CA ASP A 19 3.89 11.83 0.52
C ASP A 19 4.94 11.09 1.37
N TYR A 20 5.23 11.59 2.57
CA TYR A 20 6.09 10.90 3.54
C TYR A 20 5.52 9.53 3.95
N LEU A 21 4.21 9.45 4.22
CA LEU A 21 3.54 8.19 4.58
C LEU A 21 3.48 7.19 3.41
N CYS A 22 3.53 7.66 2.16
CA CYS A 22 3.63 6.83 0.96
C CYS A 22 5.05 6.34 0.66
N GLY A 23 6.07 6.96 1.27
CA GLY A 23 7.47 6.59 1.08
C GLY A 23 7.80 5.14 1.49
N PRO A 24 9.01 4.64 1.20
CA PRO A 24 9.38 3.23 1.39
C PRO A 24 9.15 2.70 2.81
N GLU A 25 9.41 3.53 3.82
CA GLU A 25 9.26 3.20 5.25
C GLU A 25 7.87 3.56 5.82
N GLY A 26 7.03 4.23 5.03
CA GLY A 26 5.72 4.71 5.49
C GLY A 26 4.66 3.60 5.54
N PRO A 27 3.52 3.81 6.22
CA PRO A 27 2.50 2.77 6.35
C PRO A 27 1.55 2.68 5.13
N LEU A 28 1.56 3.66 4.22
CA LEU A 28 0.66 3.69 3.06
C LEU A 28 1.29 2.96 1.87
N PHE A 29 0.54 2.01 1.30
CA PHE A 29 0.90 1.32 0.05
C PHE A 29 0.20 2.01 -1.11
N VAL A 30 0.64 3.23 -1.42
CA VAL A 30 0.07 4.07 -2.46
C VAL A 30 1.20 4.51 -3.40
N GLY A 31 1.06 4.19 -4.67
CA GLY A 31 2.06 4.46 -5.70
C GLY A 31 1.81 3.62 -6.95
N THR A 32 2.84 3.47 -7.77
CA THR A 32 2.86 2.54 -8.90
C THR A 32 2.86 1.08 -8.42
N PRO A 33 2.43 0.12 -9.26
CA PRO A 33 2.50 -1.30 -8.91
C PRO A 33 3.91 -1.77 -8.51
N GLN A 34 4.95 -1.21 -9.15
CA GLN A 34 6.34 -1.54 -8.85
C GLN A 34 6.74 -1.08 -7.45
N GLU A 35 6.44 0.18 -7.10
CA GLU A 35 6.74 0.73 -5.76
C GLU A 35 6.04 -0.07 -4.65
N VAL A 36 4.79 -0.50 -4.88
CA VAL A 36 4.06 -1.34 -3.93
C VAL A 36 4.70 -2.72 -3.81
N ALA A 37 5.13 -3.34 -4.91
CA ALA A 37 5.79 -4.64 -4.90
C ALA A 37 7.14 -4.59 -4.17
N ASP A 38 7.97 -3.59 -4.48
CA ASP A 38 9.29 -3.41 -3.85
C ASP A 38 9.14 -3.22 -2.34
N LYS A 39 8.15 -2.44 -1.91
CA LYS A 39 7.85 -2.23 -0.50
C LYS A 39 7.40 -3.51 0.20
N LEU A 40 6.58 -4.35 -0.45
CA LEU A 40 6.17 -5.63 0.11
C LEU A 40 7.35 -6.60 0.28
N VAL A 41 8.24 -6.66 -0.71
CA VAL A 41 9.46 -7.49 -0.65
C VAL A 41 10.39 -6.99 0.45
N HIS A 42 10.57 -5.67 0.55
CA HIS A 42 11.36 -5.05 1.61
C HIS A 42 10.84 -5.42 3.00
N LEU A 43 9.53 -5.28 3.24
CA LEU A 43 8.92 -5.62 4.53
C LEU A 43 8.98 -7.12 4.83
N HIS A 44 8.88 -7.97 3.81
CA HIS A 44 9.13 -9.40 4.00
C HIS A 44 10.56 -9.67 4.45
N GLY A 45 11.55 -8.99 3.87
CA GLY A 45 12.94 -9.05 4.32
C GLY A 45 13.11 -8.72 5.80
N LEU A 46 12.41 -7.69 6.29
CA LEU A 46 12.47 -7.24 7.68
C LEU A 46 11.73 -8.16 8.65
N PHE A 47 10.50 -8.57 8.31
CA PHE A 47 9.58 -9.19 9.26
C PHE A 47 9.33 -10.68 9.02
N GLN A 48 9.77 -11.22 7.87
CA GLN A 48 9.48 -12.59 7.45
C GLN A 48 7.97 -12.89 7.48
N ASN A 49 7.14 -11.89 7.19
CA ASN A 49 5.68 -12.03 7.23
C ASN A 49 5.20 -12.98 6.12
N THR A 50 4.28 -13.86 6.47
CA THR A 50 3.72 -14.86 5.53
C THR A 50 2.44 -14.39 4.84
N ARG A 51 1.90 -13.25 5.26
CA ARG A 51 0.65 -12.68 4.73
C ARG A 51 0.71 -11.17 4.75
N PHE A 52 0.11 -10.56 3.74
CA PHE A 52 -0.19 -9.14 3.67
C PHE A 52 -1.71 -8.95 3.50
N ILE A 53 -2.29 -8.02 4.25
CA ILE A 53 -3.70 -7.63 4.13
C ILE A 53 -3.72 -6.11 3.99
N GLY A 54 -4.18 -5.62 2.85
CA GLY A 54 -4.31 -4.20 2.57
C GLY A 54 -5.76 -3.73 2.62
N GLN A 55 -5.99 -2.53 3.14
CA GLN A 55 -7.27 -1.84 3.01
C GLN A 55 -7.24 -0.93 1.79
N LEU A 56 -8.07 -1.22 0.77
CA LEU A 56 -8.09 -0.47 -0.49
C LEU A 56 -9.17 0.62 -0.54
N MET A 57 -10.16 0.58 0.35
CA MET A 57 -11.31 1.48 0.30
C MET A 57 -11.31 2.46 1.47
N LEU A 58 -11.49 3.73 1.13
CA LEU A 58 -11.88 4.80 2.03
C LEU A 58 -13.22 5.38 1.58
N GLU A 59 -13.94 6.01 2.51
CA GLU A 59 -15.21 6.67 2.23
C GLU A 59 -15.08 7.67 1.07
N GLY A 60 -15.99 7.59 0.09
CA GLY A 60 -16.05 8.51 -1.05
C GLY A 60 -15.16 8.16 -2.25
N MET A 61 -14.43 7.04 -2.23
CA MET A 61 -13.69 6.58 -3.41
C MET A 61 -14.63 6.07 -4.51
N PRO A 62 -14.39 6.41 -5.80
CA PRO A 62 -15.09 5.82 -6.92
C PRO A 62 -14.92 4.30 -6.94
N HIS A 63 -16.00 3.56 -7.13
CA HIS A 63 -15.97 2.09 -7.16
C HIS A 63 -15.02 1.55 -8.24
N GLU A 64 -15.00 2.18 -9.41
CA GLU A 64 -14.10 1.84 -10.52
C GLU A 64 -12.61 1.93 -10.14
N ALA A 65 -12.23 2.90 -9.28
CA ALA A 65 -10.86 3.03 -8.82
C ALA A 65 -10.46 1.89 -7.87
N VAL A 66 -11.40 1.45 -7.02
CA VAL A 66 -11.19 0.30 -6.13
C VAL A 66 -11.03 -0.99 -6.94
N LEU A 67 -11.89 -1.20 -7.94
CA LEU A 67 -11.81 -2.35 -8.85
C LEU A 67 -10.49 -2.36 -9.62
N ARG A 68 -10.07 -1.21 -10.17
CA ARG A 68 -8.80 -1.09 -10.91
C ARG A 68 -7.60 -1.34 -10.00
N SER A 69 -7.60 -0.84 -8.77
CA SER A 69 -6.54 -1.10 -7.79
C SER A 69 -6.46 -2.59 -7.44
N THR A 70 -7.62 -3.23 -7.24
CA THR A 70 -7.71 -4.68 -6.98
C THR A 70 -7.16 -5.50 -8.15
N GLU A 71 -7.52 -5.10 -9.38
CA GLU A 71 -7.03 -5.75 -10.61
C GLU A 71 -5.51 -5.64 -10.73
N LEU A 72 -4.95 -4.43 -10.59
CA LEU A 72 -3.51 -4.21 -10.65
C LEU A 72 -2.77 -4.98 -9.54
N PHE A 73 -3.34 -5.03 -8.34
CA PHE A 73 -2.75 -5.81 -7.25
C PHE A 73 -2.70 -7.30 -7.59
N GLY A 74 -3.81 -7.86 -8.08
CA GLY A 74 -3.91 -9.27 -8.42
C GLY A 74 -3.08 -9.69 -9.63
N GLN A 75 -3.02 -8.85 -10.67
CA GLN A 75 -2.37 -9.18 -11.95
C GLN A 75 -0.89 -8.76 -12.01
N VAL A 76 -0.49 -7.70 -11.30
CA VAL A 76 0.85 -7.11 -11.43
C VAL A 76 1.64 -7.28 -10.13
N VAL A 77 1.11 -6.75 -9.02
CA VAL A 77 1.85 -6.69 -7.75
C VAL A 77 2.08 -8.07 -7.17
N SER A 78 1.02 -8.87 -6.99
CA SER A 78 1.09 -10.19 -6.35
C SER A 78 2.06 -11.14 -7.10
N PRO A 79 2.00 -11.28 -8.44
CA PRO A 79 2.97 -12.10 -9.16
C PRO A 79 4.42 -11.58 -9.07
N ALA A 80 4.62 -10.26 -9.07
CA ALA A 80 5.96 -9.68 -8.94
C ALA A 80 6.59 -10.02 -7.58
N VAL A 81 5.83 -9.88 -6.49
CA VAL A 81 6.28 -10.24 -5.13
C VAL A 81 6.55 -11.74 -5.02
N GLN A 82 5.67 -12.60 -5.53
CA GLN A 82 5.87 -14.05 -5.50
C GLN A 82 7.14 -14.47 -6.24
N ARG A 83 7.43 -13.85 -7.39
CA ARG A 83 8.67 -14.11 -8.14
C ARG A 83 9.90 -13.66 -7.37
N ALA A 84 9.86 -12.50 -6.74
CA ALA A 84 10.98 -11.96 -5.97
C ALA A 84 11.29 -12.79 -4.71
N LEU A 85 10.28 -13.41 -4.12
CA LEU A 85 10.40 -14.24 -2.91
C LEU A 85 10.51 -15.75 -3.20
N ALA A 86 10.50 -16.15 -4.47
CA ALA A 86 10.64 -17.55 -4.83
C ALA A 86 12.00 -18.09 -4.36
N PRO A 87 12.06 -19.33 -3.83
CA PRO A 87 13.32 -19.94 -3.48
C PRO A 87 14.23 -19.97 -4.71
N GLN A 88 15.45 -19.47 -4.59
CA GLN A 88 16.45 -19.63 -5.64
C GLN A 88 16.83 -21.10 -5.68
N THR A 89 16.39 -21.81 -6.71
CA THR A 89 16.84 -23.18 -6.98
C THR A 89 18.35 -23.13 -7.23
N ALA A 90 19.10 -23.82 -6.38
CA ALA A 90 20.54 -24.05 -6.52
C ALA A 90 20.84 -24.99 -7.70
#